data_AF-A0A4V1SJC5-F1
#
_entry.id   AF-A0A4V1SJC5-F1
#
_cell.length_a   1.000
_cell.length_b   1.000
_cell.length_c   1.000
_cell.angle_alpha   90.00
_cell.angle_beta   90.00
_cell.angle_gamma   90.00
#
_symmetry.space_group_name_H-M   'P 1'
#
loop_
_entity.id
_entity.type
_entity.pdbx_description
1 polymer ?
#
loop_
_entity_poly.entity_id
_entity_poly.type
_entity_poly.pdbx_seq_one_letter_code
_entity_poly.pdbx_strand_id
1 'polypeptide(L)' 'MPTGALLARLKRLRWCEDSPEISDLSEDERATAAHLILFKSGLAWRQAYADLTDILACREHVAGKP' A
#
# COMPACT_ATOMS: atom_id res chain seq x y z
N MET A 1 5.14 15.16 -1.81
CA MET A 1 4.32 14.52 -0.75
C MET A 1 5.07 14.59 0.59
N PRO A 2 4.46 15.07 1.70
CA PRO A 2 5.12 15.07 3.03
C PRO A 2 5.47 13.65 3.50
N THR A 3 6.55 13.47 4.28
CA THR A 3 6.99 12.14 4.75
C THR A 3 5.89 11.43 5.54
N GLY A 4 5.14 12.15 6.39
CA GLY A 4 4.01 11.59 7.13
C GLY A 4 2.92 11.01 6.22
N ALA A 5 2.64 11.63 5.06
CA ALA A 5 1.67 11.13 4.11
C ALA A 5 2.16 9.86 3.39
N LEU A 6 3.46 9.77 3.08
CA LEU A 6 4.06 8.56 2.53
C LEU A 6 4.02 7.39 3.53
N LEU A 7 4.39 7.65 4.80
CA LEU A 7 4.32 6.63 5.85
C LEU A 7 2.88 6.18 6.13
N ALA A 8 1.90 7.09 6.10
CA ALA A 8 0.50 6.75 6.22
C ALA A 8 0.01 5.90 5.02
N ARG A 9 0.47 6.21 3.79
CA ARG A 9 0.20 5.38 2.61
C ARG A 9 0.83 3.99 2.74
N LEU A 10 2.06 3.90 3.24
CA LEU A 10 2.77 2.63 3.45
C LEU A 10 2.03 1.77 4.47
N LYS A 11 1.60 2.38 5.57
CA LYS A 11 0.78 1.71 6.58
C LYS A 11 -0.49 1.13 5.94
N ARG A 12 -1.25 1.92 5.17
CA ARG A 12 -2.46 1.43 4.50
C ARG A 12 -2.19 0.25 3.56
N LEU A 13 -1.14 0.32 2.73
CA LEU A 13 -0.77 -0.80 1.85
C LEU A 13 -0.42 -2.08 2.62
N ARG A 14 0.16 -1.98 3.83
CA ARG A 14 0.44 -3.14 4.67
C ARG A 14 -0.81 -3.83 5.23
N TRP A 15 -1.94 -3.11 5.31
CA TRP A 15 -3.22 -3.63 5.79
C TRP A 15 -4.05 -4.30 4.69
N CYS A 16 -3.64 -4.22 3.43
CA CYS A 16 -4.24 -5.02 2.36
C CYS A 16 -4.11 -6.52 2.66
N GLU A 17 -5.09 -7.31 2.24
CA GLU A 17 -5.07 -8.77 2.34
C GLU A 17 -4.02 -9.37 1.39
N ASP A 18 -3.57 -10.61 1.64
CA ASP A 18 -2.51 -11.17 0.81
C ASP A 18 -2.99 -11.49 -0.61
N SER A 19 -4.13 -12.18 -0.74
CA SER A 19 -4.66 -12.59 -2.03
C SER A 19 -6.18 -12.87 -1.99
N PRO A 20 -6.88 -12.79 -3.13
CA PRO A 20 -8.33 -13.02 -3.18
C PRO A 20 -8.72 -14.48 -2.88
N GLU A 21 -7.82 -15.44 -3.05
CA GLU A 21 -8.08 -16.87 -2.84
C GLU A 21 -8.21 -17.26 -1.36
N ILE A 22 -7.64 -16.45 -0.46
CA ILE A 22 -7.72 -16.66 1.00
C ILE A 22 -8.55 -15.59 1.70
N SER A 23 -9.19 -14.72 0.90
CA SER A 23 -10.03 -13.63 1.38
C SER A 23 -11.42 -14.16 1.70
N ASP A 24 -12.01 -13.68 2.80
CA ASP A 24 -13.41 -13.95 3.12
C ASP A 24 -14.38 -13.06 2.31
N LEU A 25 -13.87 -12.13 1.48
CA LEU A 25 -14.69 -11.25 0.66
C LEU A 25 -15.33 -12.00 -0.51
N SER A 26 -16.65 -11.86 -0.65
CA SER A 26 -17.40 -12.32 -1.82
C SER A 26 -17.04 -11.57 -3.10
N GLU A 27 -17.41 -12.12 -4.25
CA GLU A 27 -17.19 -11.46 -5.55
C GLU A 27 -17.85 -10.09 -5.65
N ASP A 28 -19.10 -9.96 -5.17
CA ASP A 28 -19.83 -8.70 -5.14
C ASP A 28 -19.12 -7.65 -4.27
N GLU A 29 -18.66 -8.03 -3.08
CA GLU A 29 -17.92 -7.12 -2.19
C GLU A 29 -16.63 -6.63 -2.86
N ARG A 30 -15.87 -7.54 -3.50
CA ARG A 30 -14.68 -7.17 -4.26
C ARG A 30 -15.01 -6.24 -5.43
N ALA A 31 -16.13 -6.46 -6.12
CA ALA A 31 -16.55 -5.63 -7.24
C ALA A 31 -16.90 -4.19 -6.78
N THR A 32 -17.60 -4.03 -5.65
CA THR A 32 -17.91 -2.69 -5.12
C THR A 32 -16.66 -1.89 -4.74
N ALA A 33 -15.60 -2.59 -4.32
CA ALA A 33 -14.32 -2.01 -3.95
C ALA A 33 -13.26 -2.08 -5.08
N ALA A 34 -13.65 -2.31 -6.33
CA ALA A 34 -12.73 -2.45 -7.46
C ALA A 34 -11.86 -1.20 -7.72
N HIS A 35 -12.26 -0.04 -7.22
CA HIS A 35 -11.50 1.22 -7.28
C HIS A 35 -10.43 1.34 -6.18
N LEU A 36 -10.39 0.40 -5.24
CA LEU A 36 -9.43 0.34 -4.14
C LEU A 36 -8.37 -0.74 -4.39
N ILE A 37 -7.25 -0.63 -3.66
CA ILE A 37 -6.23 -1.66 -3.61
C ILE A 37 -6.54 -2.56 -2.42
N LEU A 38 -7.05 -3.76 -2.68
CA LEU A 38 -7.46 -4.71 -1.64
C LEU A 38 -6.40 -5.77 -1.35
N PHE A 39 -5.68 -6.24 -2.39
CA PHE A 39 -4.81 -7.42 -2.30
C PHE A 39 -3.37 -7.12 -2.67
N LYS A 40 -2.42 -7.67 -1.90
CA LYS A 40 -0.97 -7.59 -2.17
C LYS A 40 -0.56 -8.36 -3.42
N SER A 41 -1.29 -9.42 -3.77
CA SER A 41 -1.06 -10.20 -4.98
C SER A 41 -1.30 -9.37 -6.26
N GLY A 42 -2.13 -8.33 -6.19
CA GLY A 42 -2.56 -7.51 -7.33
C GLY A 42 -1.48 -6.57 -7.88
N LEU A 43 -1.57 -6.29 -9.19
CA LEU A 43 -0.62 -5.40 -9.89
C LEU A 43 -0.64 -3.98 -9.31
N ALA A 44 -1.83 -3.45 -9.02
CA ALA A 44 -1.98 -2.10 -8.46
C ALA A 44 -1.28 -1.94 -7.11
N TRP A 45 -1.31 -2.98 -6.26
CA TRP A 45 -0.58 -2.95 -4.99
C TRP A 45 0.93 -2.94 -5.22
N ARG A 46 1.44 -3.81 -6.09
CA ARG A 46 2.89 -3.89 -6.37
C ARG A 46 3.44 -2.58 -6.92
N GLN A 47 2.73 -1.96 -7.85
CA GLN A 47 3.09 -0.64 -8.40
C GLN A 47 3.07 0.43 -7.30
N ALA A 48 1.97 0.53 -6.55
CA ALA A 48 1.85 1.52 -5.49
C ALA A 48 2.87 1.34 -4.36
N TYR A 49 3.26 0.09 -4.06
CA TYR A 49 4.27 -0.24 -3.07
C TYR A 49 5.67 0.10 -3.58
N ALA A 50 6.01 -0.30 -4.80
CA ALA A 50 7.31 0.01 -5.42
C ALA A 50 7.55 1.52 -5.52
N ASP A 51 6.58 2.27 -6.06
CA ASP A 51 6.65 3.73 -6.16
C ASP A 51 6.91 4.37 -4.80
N LEU A 52 6.24 3.85 -3.76
CA LEU A 52 6.35 4.38 -2.41
C LEU A 52 7.70 4.06 -1.78
N THR A 53 8.18 2.83 -1.94
CA THR A 53 9.49 2.43 -1.43
C THR A 53 10.62 3.17 -2.13
N ASP A 54 10.50 3.44 -3.43
CA ASP A 54 11.50 4.20 -4.18
C ASP A 54 11.58 5.64 -3.69
N ILE A 55 10.42 6.30 -3.50
CA ILE A 55 10.37 7.66 -2.96
C ILE A 55 10.93 7.71 -1.53
N LEU A 56 10.65 6.70 -0.70
CA LEU A 56 11.16 6.63 0.67
C LEU A 56 12.66 6.33 0.71
N ALA A 57 13.17 5.48 -0.19
CA ALA A 57 14.58 5.15 -0.29
C ALA A 57 15.42 6.35 -0.71
N CYS A 58 14.88 7.21 -1.58
CA CYS A 58 15.51 8.46 -1.99
C CYS A 58 15.46 9.56 -0.91
N ARG A 59 14.75 9.36 0.20
CA ARG A 59 14.74 10.33 1.30
C ARG A 59 15.91 10.09 2.21
N GLU A 60 16.78 11.08 2.29
CA GLU A 60 17.89 11.11 3.21
C GLU A 60 17.37 10.84 4.64
N HIS A 61 17.93 9.83 5.29
CA HIS A 61 17.65 9.56 6.68
C HIS A 61 18.34 10.66 7.50
N VAL A 62 17.63 11.76 7.75
CA VAL A 62 18.14 12.80 8.64
C VAL A 62 18.15 12.21 10.05
N ALA A 63 19.31 11.72 10.49
CA ALA A 63 19.60 11.42 11.89
C ALA A 63 19.64 12.75 12.65
N GLY A 64 18.48 13.35 12.85
CA GLY A 64 18.33 14.67 13.43
C GLY A 64 17.12 14.68 14.34
N LYS A 65 17.26 14.07 15.51
CA LYS A 65 16.44 14.42 16.66
C LYS A 65 17.38 14.98 17.72
N PRO A 66 17.27 16.27 18.10
CA PRO A 66 17.94 16.79 19.28
C PRO A 66 17.41 16.12 20.55
#